data_AF-A0A4Q9PVF5-F1
#
_entry.id   AF-A0A4Q9PVF5-F1
#
_cell.length_a   1.000
_cell.length_b   1.000
_cell.length_c   1.000
_cell.angle_alpha   90.00
_cell.angle_beta   90.00
_cell.angle_gamma   90.00
#
_symmetry.space_group_name_H-M   'P 1'
#
loop_
_entity.id
_entity.type
_entity.pdbx_description
1 polymer ?
#
loop_
_entity_poly.entity_id
_entity_poly.type
_entity_poly.pdbx_seq_one_letter_code
_entity_poly.pdbx_strand_id
1 'polypeptide(L)'
;MHAARAFEAPAIPLNWTTLSTCAVDNPARILAGDVTTVTEDNSPAACITSCAAGGFGYAGVEFGDECHCATGLKAPLDEGTAAVCDMACPGDANLSCGGVWSIQLYTVPALRPGSWAYQGCIVDTVETPAFATVTLQNLASNLDLVNQCLQACSHAGFSFAGLENASECQCSNEGITAGATKANETDCNSLCPLPGDAGFEICGGVERLGVYKFIG
;
A
#
# COMPACT_ATOMS: atom_id res chain seq x y z
N MET A 1 -18.04 -27.95 10.73
CA MET A 1 -18.13 -26.48 10.93
C MET A 1 -16.71 -26.00 11.19
N HIS A 2 -16.03 -25.44 10.21
CA HIS A 2 -14.77 -24.73 10.44
C HIS A 2 -15.17 -23.28 10.71
N ALA A 3 -14.80 -22.77 11.87
CA ALA A 3 -15.01 -21.36 12.19
C ALA A 3 -14.22 -20.53 11.18
N ALA A 4 -14.86 -19.53 10.56
CA ALA A 4 -14.17 -18.53 9.76
C ALA A 4 -13.01 -17.98 10.60
N ARG A 5 -11.78 -18.21 10.15
CA ARG A 5 -10.60 -17.69 10.84
C ARG A 5 -10.56 -16.21 10.55
N ALA A 6 -10.78 -15.40 11.59
CA ALA A 6 -10.61 -13.97 11.48
C ALA A 6 -9.17 -13.68 11.04
N PHE A 7 -9.00 -12.71 10.14
CA PHE A 7 -7.70 -12.18 9.78
C PHE A 7 -6.98 -11.72 11.05
N GLU A 8 -5.98 -12.47 11.50
CA GLU A 8 -5.03 -12.01 12.50
C GLU A 8 -3.95 -11.23 11.73
N ALA A 9 -3.75 -9.96 12.09
CA ALA A 9 -2.83 -9.08 11.36
C ALA A 9 -1.43 -9.73 11.35
N PRO A 10 -0.92 -10.18 10.18
CA PRO A 10 0.32 -10.92 10.14
C PRO A 10 1.49 -10.02 10.53
N ALA A 11 2.54 -10.60 11.09
CA ALA A 11 3.81 -9.90 11.24
C ALA A 11 4.39 -9.64 9.85
N ILE A 12 4.17 -8.42 9.33
CA ILE A 12 4.70 -8.00 8.03
C ILE A 12 6.11 -7.42 8.19
N PRO A 13 7.02 -7.63 7.21
CA PRO A 13 8.35 -7.05 7.23
C PRO A 13 8.34 -5.52 7.39
N LEU A 14 9.37 -4.98 8.03
CA LEU A 14 9.55 -3.53 8.20
C LEU A 14 9.41 -2.80 6.85
N ASN A 15 8.67 -1.67 6.87
CA ASN A 15 8.36 -0.80 5.72
C ASN A 15 7.29 -1.32 4.74
N TRP A 16 6.77 -2.53 4.94
CA TRP A 16 5.55 -2.98 4.25
C TRP A 16 4.31 -2.63 5.07
N THR A 17 3.19 -2.42 4.38
CA THR A 17 1.88 -2.27 4.99
C THR A 17 0.87 -3.22 4.33
N THR A 18 -0.22 -3.52 5.04
CA THR A 18 -1.37 -4.20 4.45
C THR A 18 -2.12 -3.19 3.59
N LEU A 19 -2.20 -3.46 2.30
CA LEU A 19 -2.93 -2.65 1.34
C LEU A 19 -4.41 -2.99 1.36
N SER A 20 -4.73 -4.28 1.24
CA SER A 20 -6.10 -4.77 1.38
C SER A 20 -6.08 -6.08 2.16
N THR A 21 -6.98 -6.16 3.14
CA THR A 21 -7.20 -7.38 3.92
C THR A 21 -7.96 -8.44 3.15
N CYS A 22 -8.61 -8.08 2.03
CA CYS A 22 -9.19 -8.99 1.05
C CYS A 22 -9.69 -8.22 -0.17
N ALA A 23 -9.16 -8.50 -1.36
CA ALA A 23 -9.65 -7.96 -2.63
C ALA A 23 -10.10 -9.10 -3.56
N VAL A 24 -11.09 -8.84 -4.40
CA VAL A 24 -11.56 -9.79 -5.41
C VAL A 24 -10.57 -9.80 -6.58
N ASP A 25 -9.97 -10.96 -6.84
CA ASP A 25 -9.14 -11.17 -8.05
C ASP A 25 -9.97 -11.82 -9.18
N ASN A 26 -9.38 -11.91 -10.36
CA ASN A 26 -10.03 -12.48 -11.54
C ASN A 26 -8.99 -13.03 -12.54
N PRO A 27 -9.42 -13.76 -13.60
CA PRO A 27 -8.49 -14.33 -14.58
C PRO A 27 -7.59 -13.32 -15.30
N ALA A 28 -7.93 -12.03 -15.32
CA ALA A 28 -7.09 -10.99 -15.89
C ALA A 28 -6.03 -10.47 -14.91
N ARG A 29 -6.07 -10.89 -13.63
CA ARG A 29 -5.30 -10.41 -12.47
C ARG A 29 -5.53 -8.92 -12.18
N ILE A 30 -5.69 -8.54 -10.93
CA ILE A 30 -5.79 -7.12 -10.53
C ILE A 30 -4.43 -6.42 -10.39
N LEU A 31 -3.35 -7.19 -10.34
CA LEU A 31 -1.97 -6.71 -10.23
C LEU A 31 -1.32 -6.48 -11.60
N ALA A 32 -0.61 -5.36 -11.74
CA ALA A 32 0.17 -5.00 -12.93
C ALA A 32 1.57 -5.64 -12.86
N GLY A 33 2.01 -6.25 -13.96
CA GLY A 33 3.28 -6.98 -14.00
C GLY A 33 3.32 -8.20 -13.07
N ASP A 34 2.15 -8.81 -12.79
CA ASP A 34 2.02 -9.94 -11.86
C ASP A 34 2.94 -11.11 -12.22
N VAL A 35 3.69 -11.57 -11.23
CA VAL A 35 4.50 -12.77 -11.25
C VAL A 35 4.01 -13.68 -10.12
N THR A 36 3.31 -14.75 -10.48
CA THR A 36 2.83 -15.75 -9.52
C THR A 36 3.86 -16.86 -9.31
N THR A 37 4.09 -17.22 -8.06
CA THR A 37 4.88 -18.38 -7.65
C THR A 37 4.07 -19.24 -6.70
N VAL A 38 4.12 -20.57 -6.87
CA VAL A 38 3.48 -21.52 -5.95
C VAL A 38 4.55 -22.01 -4.97
N THR A 39 4.30 -21.88 -3.67
CA THR A 39 5.30 -22.20 -2.63
C THR A 39 4.69 -23.03 -1.50
N GLU A 40 5.41 -24.08 -1.09
CA GLU A 40 4.95 -24.98 -0.01
C GLU A 40 5.01 -24.32 1.38
N ASP A 41 5.71 -23.20 1.52
CA ASP A 41 5.86 -22.43 2.75
C ASP A 41 5.25 -21.02 2.64
N ASN A 42 4.28 -20.83 1.73
CA ASN A 42 3.62 -19.55 1.54
C ASN A 42 3.05 -18.99 2.85
N SER A 43 3.29 -17.71 3.07
CA SER A 43 2.75 -16.89 4.14
C SER A 43 2.87 -15.42 3.73
N PRO A 44 2.11 -14.48 4.33
CA PRO A 44 2.27 -13.06 4.03
C PRO A 44 3.73 -12.59 4.14
N ALA A 45 4.43 -12.95 5.22
CA ALA A 45 5.81 -12.52 5.44
C ALA A 45 6.80 -13.13 4.44
N ALA A 46 6.65 -14.41 4.11
CA ALA A 46 7.50 -15.09 3.14
C ALA A 46 7.29 -14.52 1.73
N CYS A 47 6.03 -14.32 1.32
CA CYS A 47 5.70 -13.76 0.02
C CYS A 47 6.24 -12.33 -0.11
N ILE A 48 6.00 -11.47 0.89
CA ILE A 48 6.55 -10.11 0.94
C ILE A 48 8.08 -10.13 0.79
N THR A 49 8.77 -11.00 1.53
CA THR A 49 10.24 -11.08 1.50
C THR A 49 10.74 -11.46 0.12
N SER A 50 10.09 -12.43 -0.54
CA SER A 50 10.41 -12.85 -1.91
C SER A 50 10.19 -11.72 -2.91
N CYS A 51 9.03 -11.06 -2.87
CA CYS A 51 8.72 -9.95 -3.77
C CYS A 51 9.67 -8.76 -3.56
N ALA A 52 10.01 -8.43 -2.31
CA ALA A 52 11.00 -7.40 -2.00
C ALA A 52 12.38 -7.74 -2.58
N ALA A 53 12.84 -9.01 -2.44
CA ALA A 53 14.10 -9.47 -3.02
C ALA A 53 14.11 -9.43 -4.56
N GLY A 54 12.93 -9.60 -5.18
CA GLY A 54 12.72 -9.41 -6.61
C GLY A 54 12.60 -7.95 -7.07
N GLY A 55 12.61 -6.98 -6.13
CA GLY A 55 12.47 -5.55 -6.43
C GLY A 55 11.03 -5.10 -6.69
N PHE A 56 10.03 -5.90 -6.32
CA PHE A 56 8.61 -5.59 -6.48
C PHE A 56 8.07 -4.75 -5.32
N GLY A 57 7.20 -3.80 -5.66
CA GLY A 57 6.54 -2.91 -4.70
C GLY A 57 5.25 -3.45 -4.10
N TYR A 58 4.73 -4.53 -4.67
CA TYR A 58 3.48 -5.17 -4.28
C TYR A 58 3.71 -6.66 -4.10
N ALA A 59 3.05 -7.21 -3.08
CA ALA A 59 3.00 -8.63 -2.79
C ALA A 59 1.55 -9.03 -2.52
N GLY A 60 1.16 -10.24 -2.87
CA GLY A 60 -0.17 -10.76 -2.58
C GLY A 60 -0.17 -12.25 -2.34
N VAL A 61 -1.06 -12.72 -1.46
CA VAL A 61 -1.25 -14.16 -1.21
C VAL A 61 -2.66 -14.57 -1.64
N GLU A 62 -2.73 -15.62 -2.46
CA GLU A 62 -3.97 -16.16 -3.02
C GLU A 62 -3.96 -17.69 -2.90
N PHE A 63 -5.15 -18.30 -2.87
CA PHE A 63 -5.36 -19.75 -2.97
C PHE A 63 -4.61 -20.62 -1.94
N GLY A 64 -4.10 -20.03 -0.86
CA GLY A 64 -3.28 -20.69 0.13
C GLY A 64 -1.78 -20.68 -0.22
N ASP A 65 -1.41 -21.21 -1.38
CA ASP A 65 -0.01 -21.45 -1.76
C ASP A 65 0.54 -20.53 -2.87
N GLU A 66 -0.28 -19.64 -3.42
CA GLU A 66 0.14 -18.67 -4.44
C GLU A 66 0.68 -17.39 -3.79
N CYS A 67 1.89 -17.00 -4.20
CA CYS A 67 2.51 -15.71 -3.90
C CYS A 67 2.66 -14.90 -5.19
N HIS A 68 2.12 -13.69 -5.17
CA HIS A 68 2.05 -12.76 -6.29
C HIS A 68 2.97 -11.57 -6.04
N CYS A 69 3.87 -11.29 -6.98
CA CYS A 69 4.73 -10.11 -6.94
C CYS A 69 4.40 -9.18 -8.10
N ALA A 70 4.30 -7.88 -7.84
CA ALA A 70 3.82 -6.93 -8.84
C ALA A 70 4.42 -5.53 -8.73
N THR A 71 4.32 -4.77 -9.81
CA THR A 71 4.85 -3.40 -9.90
C THR A 71 3.81 -2.34 -9.57
N GLY A 72 2.53 -2.69 -9.63
CA GLY A 72 1.41 -1.76 -9.43
C GLY A 72 0.06 -2.46 -9.44
N LEU A 73 -1.00 -1.65 -9.34
CA LEU A 73 -2.38 -2.07 -9.56
C LEU A 73 -2.80 -1.81 -11.00
N LYS A 74 -3.67 -2.64 -11.57
CA LYS A 74 -4.29 -2.36 -12.89
C LYS A 74 -5.50 -1.44 -12.81
N ALA A 75 -6.19 -1.44 -11.67
CA ALA A 75 -7.41 -0.69 -11.41
C ALA A 75 -7.61 -0.53 -9.89
N PRO A 76 -8.54 0.32 -9.42
CA PRO A 76 -8.96 0.33 -8.03
C PRO A 76 -9.40 -1.06 -7.57
N LEU A 77 -9.14 -1.38 -6.31
CA LEU A 77 -9.48 -2.68 -5.73
C LEU A 77 -10.99 -2.81 -5.55
N ASP A 78 -11.54 -3.96 -5.93
CA ASP A 78 -12.87 -4.38 -5.50
C ASP A 78 -12.73 -5.12 -4.17
N GLU A 79 -13.07 -4.43 -3.07
CA GLU A 79 -12.86 -4.96 -1.72
C GLU A 79 -13.80 -6.13 -1.42
N GLY A 80 -13.21 -7.28 -1.11
CA GLY A 80 -13.91 -8.46 -0.65
C GLY A 80 -14.17 -8.44 0.85
N THR A 81 -14.92 -9.44 1.33
CA THR A 81 -15.06 -9.65 2.77
C THR A 81 -13.96 -10.57 3.27
N ALA A 82 -13.48 -10.37 4.51
CA ALA A 82 -12.49 -11.26 5.11
C ALA A 82 -12.90 -12.76 5.11
N ALA A 83 -14.20 -13.05 4.99
CA ALA A 83 -14.72 -14.41 4.93
C ALA A 83 -14.36 -15.19 3.65
N VAL A 84 -13.93 -14.52 2.58
CA VAL A 84 -13.47 -15.20 1.34
C VAL A 84 -11.95 -15.24 1.21
N CYS A 85 -11.23 -14.56 2.12
CA CYS A 85 -9.77 -14.64 2.26
C CYS A 85 -9.40 -15.47 3.51
N ASP A 86 -9.91 -16.70 3.60
CA ASP A 86 -9.84 -17.56 4.79
C ASP A 86 -9.05 -18.87 4.59
N MET A 87 -8.43 -19.08 3.43
CA MET A 87 -7.59 -20.26 3.19
C MET A 87 -6.34 -20.22 4.05
N ALA A 88 -6.04 -21.31 4.75
CA ALA A 88 -4.88 -21.38 5.63
C ALA A 88 -3.58 -21.30 4.83
N CYS A 89 -2.63 -20.52 5.31
CA CYS A 89 -1.27 -20.50 4.75
C CYS A 89 -0.56 -21.83 5.03
N PRO A 90 0.14 -22.43 4.05
CA PRO A 90 0.91 -23.64 4.28
C PRO A 90 2.18 -23.40 5.12
N GLY A 91 2.76 -22.18 5.08
CA GLY A 91 3.90 -21.78 5.91
C GLY A 91 3.56 -21.41 7.36
N ASP A 92 2.31 -21.03 7.64
CA ASP A 92 1.80 -20.83 9.00
C ASP A 92 0.28 -21.03 9.02
N ALA A 93 -0.14 -22.20 9.49
CA ALA A 93 -1.55 -22.55 9.53
C ALA A 93 -2.40 -21.70 10.49
N ASN A 94 -1.85 -20.72 11.22
CA ASN A 94 -2.65 -19.75 11.99
C ASN A 94 -3.04 -18.52 11.16
N LEU A 95 -2.39 -18.29 10.02
CA LEU A 95 -2.65 -17.17 9.12
C LEU A 95 -3.58 -17.58 7.97
N SER A 96 -4.15 -16.57 7.29
CA SER A 96 -4.83 -16.76 6.01
C SER A 96 -4.01 -16.23 4.84
N CYS A 97 -4.14 -16.91 3.69
CA CYS A 97 -3.42 -16.67 2.45
C CYS A 97 -4.41 -16.61 1.27
N GLY A 98 -5.35 -15.67 1.36
CA GLY A 98 -6.38 -15.44 0.36
C GLY A 98 -7.44 -16.54 0.29
N GLY A 99 -7.98 -16.75 -0.90
CA GLY A 99 -9.02 -17.71 -1.23
C GLY A 99 -9.15 -17.90 -2.73
N VAL A 100 -10.26 -18.50 -3.18
CA VAL A 100 -10.52 -18.68 -4.61
C VAL A 100 -10.84 -17.32 -5.24
N TRP A 101 -9.96 -16.80 -6.11
CA TRP A 101 -10.10 -15.47 -6.71
C TRP A 101 -10.25 -14.36 -5.66
N SER A 102 -9.58 -14.51 -4.53
CA SER A 102 -9.61 -13.57 -3.41
C SER A 102 -8.21 -13.44 -2.85
N ILE A 103 -7.64 -12.25 -2.91
CA ILE A 103 -6.23 -12.01 -2.64
C ILE A 103 -6.07 -11.02 -1.49
N GLN A 104 -5.10 -11.28 -0.62
CA GLN A 104 -4.68 -10.32 0.39
C GLN A 104 -3.46 -9.58 -0.15
N LEU A 105 -3.49 -8.26 -0.10
CA LEU A 105 -2.48 -7.42 -0.75
C LEU A 105 -1.66 -6.64 0.26
N TYR A 106 -0.36 -6.55 -0.04
CA TYR A 106 0.63 -5.84 0.72
C TYR A 106 1.43 -4.97 -0.23
N THR A 107 1.88 -3.82 0.27
CA THR A 107 2.71 -2.92 -0.53
C THR A 107 3.77 -2.26 0.33
N VAL A 108 4.88 -1.92 -0.31
CA VAL A 108 5.85 -0.95 0.18
C VAL A 108 5.56 0.36 -0.52
N PRO A 109 5.07 1.37 0.22
CA PRO A 109 5.11 2.74 -0.26
C PRO A 109 6.56 3.26 -0.43
N ALA A 110 7.56 2.50 0.04
CA ALA A 110 8.97 2.88 0.19
C ALA A 110 9.90 2.43 -0.95
N LEU A 111 9.42 1.81 -2.04
CA LEU A 111 10.28 1.44 -3.16
C LEU A 111 10.19 2.43 -4.33
N ARG A 112 10.71 3.66 -4.15
CA ARG A 112 11.78 4.28 -4.99
C ARG A 112 12.66 5.15 -4.07
N PRO A 113 13.91 5.46 -4.46
CA PRO A 113 15.09 5.42 -3.60
C PRO A 113 15.01 6.26 -2.32
N GLY A 114 15.32 5.62 -1.19
CA GLY A 114 15.74 6.29 0.03
C GLY A 114 14.66 6.46 1.09
N SER A 115 15.09 6.20 2.33
CA SER A 115 14.89 7.04 3.51
C SER A 115 13.51 7.62 3.81
N TRP A 116 12.41 7.02 3.34
CA TRP A 116 11.04 7.43 3.71
C TRP A 116 10.25 6.23 4.25
N ALA A 117 9.49 6.45 5.33
CA ALA A 117 8.60 5.47 5.94
C ALA A 117 7.15 5.96 5.88
N TYR A 118 6.24 5.15 5.37
CA TYR A 118 4.81 5.43 5.40
C TYR A 118 4.28 5.44 6.84
N GLN A 119 3.47 6.43 7.17
CA GLN A 119 2.92 6.65 8.51
C GLN A 119 1.43 6.29 8.61
N GLY A 120 0.79 5.99 7.47
CA GLY A 120 -0.62 5.61 7.36
C GLY A 120 -1.46 6.63 6.60
N CYS A 121 -2.72 6.26 6.39
CA CYS A 121 -3.76 7.13 5.88
C CYS A 121 -4.33 8.04 6.99
N ILE A 122 -4.22 9.36 6.82
CA ILE A 122 -4.64 10.35 7.83
C ILE A 122 -5.78 11.21 7.25
N VAL A 123 -6.81 11.50 8.05
CA VAL A 123 -7.87 12.44 7.67
C VAL A 123 -7.25 13.82 7.45
N ASP A 124 -7.55 14.45 6.32
CA ASP A 124 -7.05 15.77 5.95
C ASP A 124 -8.21 16.64 5.44
N THR A 125 -8.88 17.32 6.37
CA THR A 125 -9.94 18.29 6.05
C THR A 125 -9.54 19.67 6.53
N VAL A 126 -10.29 20.69 6.11
CA VAL A 126 -10.07 22.06 6.60
C VAL A 126 -10.25 22.19 8.11
N GLU A 127 -11.09 21.37 8.74
CA GLU A 127 -11.30 21.33 10.19
C GLU A 127 -10.27 20.44 10.92
N THR A 128 -9.86 19.35 10.30
CA THR A 128 -8.90 18.38 10.87
C THR A 128 -7.77 18.11 9.88
N PRO A 129 -6.81 19.05 9.73
CA PRO A 129 -5.71 18.88 8.78
C PRO A 129 -4.67 17.88 9.30
N ALA A 130 -4.17 17.05 8.40
CA ALA A 130 -3.17 16.03 8.70
C ALA A 130 -1.82 16.67 9.08
N PHE A 131 -1.45 17.79 8.46
CA PHE A 131 -0.26 18.58 8.79
C PHE A 131 -0.62 19.94 9.39
N ALA A 132 0.09 20.34 10.44
CA ALA A 132 -0.13 21.63 11.10
C ALA A 132 0.33 22.83 10.25
N THR A 133 1.35 22.63 9.42
CA THR A 133 1.82 23.61 8.44
C THR A 133 2.21 22.87 7.18
N VAL A 134 1.60 23.26 6.06
CA VAL A 134 1.76 22.62 4.77
C VAL A 134 2.46 23.55 3.77
N THR A 135 3.39 22.99 3.00
CA THR A 135 3.90 23.60 1.78
C THR A 135 3.52 22.71 0.61
N LEU A 136 2.67 23.22 -0.28
CA LEU A 136 2.27 22.50 -1.49
C LEU A 136 3.39 22.53 -2.53
N GLN A 137 3.65 21.39 -3.16
CA GLN A 137 4.56 21.30 -4.31
C GLN A 137 3.77 21.26 -5.60
N ASN A 138 4.13 22.12 -6.53
CA ASN A 138 3.59 22.11 -7.88
C ASN A 138 4.41 21.15 -8.75
N LEU A 139 3.87 19.95 -8.97
CA LEU A 139 4.51 18.94 -9.80
C LEU A 139 3.99 19.02 -11.25
N ALA A 140 4.88 18.77 -12.21
CA ALA A 140 4.56 18.93 -13.63
C ALA A 140 3.60 17.85 -14.16
N SER A 141 3.49 16.72 -13.47
CA SER A 141 2.60 15.61 -13.80
C SER A 141 2.26 14.80 -12.54
N ASN A 142 1.19 14.01 -12.60
CA ASN A 142 0.85 13.02 -11.58
C ASN A 142 1.36 11.60 -11.92
N LEU A 143 2.26 11.48 -12.89
CA LEU A 143 2.92 10.22 -13.24
C LEU A 143 4.01 9.94 -12.20
N ASP A 144 4.07 8.77 -11.57
CA ASP A 144 5.06 8.52 -10.51
C ASP A 144 4.99 9.54 -9.35
N LEU A 145 3.77 9.90 -8.97
CA LEU A 145 3.53 11.04 -8.09
C LEU A 145 4.09 10.82 -6.68
N VAL A 146 4.05 9.59 -6.14
CA VAL A 146 4.67 9.29 -4.84
C VAL A 146 6.12 9.71 -4.85
N ASN A 147 6.88 9.23 -5.83
CA ASN A 147 8.31 9.45 -5.84
C ASN A 147 8.67 10.89 -6.20
N GLN A 148 7.92 11.52 -7.12
CA GLN A 148 8.08 12.95 -7.37
C GLN A 148 7.85 13.79 -6.11
N CYS A 149 6.81 13.49 -5.32
CA CYS A 149 6.51 14.22 -4.10
C CYS A 149 7.58 14.00 -3.02
N LEU A 150 7.96 12.75 -2.74
CA LEU A 150 9.02 12.43 -1.77
C LEU A 150 10.36 13.07 -2.13
N GLN A 151 10.72 13.07 -3.43
CA GLN A 151 11.92 13.74 -3.92
C GLN A 151 11.83 15.25 -3.80
N ALA A 152 10.71 15.87 -4.18
CA ALA A 152 10.51 17.31 -4.04
C ALA A 152 10.58 17.76 -2.58
N CYS A 153 9.90 17.06 -1.66
CA CYS A 153 9.92 17.38 -0.23
C CYS A 153 11.32 17.22 0.37
N SER A 154 12.04 16.11 0.07
CA SER A 154 13.42 15.93 0.56
C SER A 154 14.38 16.99 0.01
N HIS A 155 14.30 17.32 -1.29
CA HIS A 155 15.13 18.35 -1.92
C HIS A 155 14.88 19.75 -1.34
N ALA A 156 13.63 20.03 -0.95
CA ALA A 156 13.26 21.27 -0.26
C ALA A 156 13.55 21.26 1.26
N GLY A 157 14.10 20.17 1.80
CA GLY A 157 14.50 20.06 3.20
C GLY A 157 13.36 19.76 4.18
N PHE A 158 12.27 19.16 3.71
CA PHE A 158 11.15 18.74 4.54
C PHE A 158 11.33 17.32 5.06
N SER A 159 10.93 17.09 6.31
CA SER A 159 10.99 15.77 6.97
C SER A 159 9.72 14.94 6.79
N PHE A 160 8.64 15.54 6.28
CA PHE A 160 7.38 14.88 5.98
C PHE A 160 6.90 15.25 4.58
N ALA A 161 6.25 14.28 3.96
CA ALA A 161 5.57 14.40 2.68
C ALA A 161 4.19 13.74 2.80
N GLY A 162 3.23 14.23 2.05
CA GLY A 162 1.85 13.77 2.07
C GLY A 162 1.27 13.85 0.66
N LEU A 163 0.54 12.82 0.27
CA LEU A 163 -0.13 12.77 -1.01
C LEU A 163 -1.63 12.72 -0.80
N GLU A 164 -2.35 13.59 -1.50
CA GLU A 164 -3.80 13.67 -1.42
C GLU A 164 -4.42 13.62 -2.82
N ASN A 165 -5.51 12.87 -2.91
CA ASN A 165 -6.39 12.79 -4.06
C ASN A 165 -5.69 12.70 -5.43
N ALA A 166 -4.70 11.80 -5.54
CA ALA A 166 -3.98 11.47 -6.77
C ALA A 166 -3.27 12.62 -7.50
N SER A 167 -3.17 13.80 -6.90
CA SER A 167 -2.62 14.97 -7.58
C SER A 167 -1.92 15.97 -6.67
N GLU A 168 -2.24 15.99 -5.38
CA GLU A 168 -1.69 16.98 -4.46
C GLU A 168 -0.47 16.42 -3.73
N CYS A 169 0.61 17.20 -3.73
CA CYS A 169 1.81 16.92 -2.96
C CYS A 169 1.97 17.97 -1.88
N GLN A 170 1.98 17.51 -0.64
CA GLN A 170 2.07 18.31 0.57
C GLN A 170 3.39 18.01 1.29
N CYS A 171 4.16 19.03 1.67
CA CYS A 171 5.36 18.86 2.50
C CYS A 171 5.21 19.54 3.87
N SER A 172 5.84 18.99 4.90
CA SER A 172 5.86 19.59 6.24
C SER A 172 7.14 19.27 7.01
N ASN A 173 7.49 20.14 7.96
CA ASN A 173 8.50 19.86 8.99
C ASN A 173 7.90 19.66 10.39
N GLU A 174 6.68 20.16 10.62
CA GLU A 174 5.96 19.97 11.88
C GLU A 174 5.37 18.55 12.01
N GLY A 175 5.25 17.85 10.88
CA GLY A 175 4.76 16.48 10.82
C GLY A 175 3.26 16.36 11.05
N ILE A 176 2.83 15.16 11.45
CA ILE A 176 1.42 14.85 11.69
C ILE A 176 0.91 15.66 12.88
N THR A 177 -0.19 16.40 12.69
CA THR A 177 -0.85 17.19 13.73
C THR A 177 -1.13 16.32 14.96
N ALA A 178 -0.83 16.83 16.16
CA ALA A 178 -1.13 16.12 17.40
C ALA A 178 -2.63 15.86 17.51
N GLY A 179 -3.02 14.58 17.63
CA GLY A 179 -4.42 14.17 17.68
C GLY A 179 -5.09 14.00 16.31
N ALA A 180 -4.33 14.05 15.20
CA ALA A 180 -4.87 13.73 13.88
C ALA A 180 -5.50 12.32 13.86
N THR A 181 -6.62 12.21 13.15
CA THR A 181 -7.39 10.96 13.05
C THR A 181 -6.78 10.07 11.98
N LYS A 182 -6.39 8.84 12.36
CA LYS A 182 -6.07 7.79 11.37
C LYS A 182 -7.36 7.33 10.69
N ALA A 183 -7.37 7.35 9.37
CA ALA A 183 -8.42 6.78 8.56
C ALA A 183 -8.20 5.28 8.34
N ASN A 184 -9.16 4.61 7.71
CA ASN A 184 -8.92 3.28 7.17
C ASN A 184 -7.96 3.41 5.98
N GLU A 185 -7.00 2.48 5.83
CA GLU A 185 -6.09 2.47 4.69
C GLU A 185 -6.85 2.39 3.36
N THR A 186 -8.03 1.73 3.34
CA THR A 186 -8.90 1.68 2.16
C THR A 186 -9.49 3.04 1.76
N ASP A 187 -9.45 4.05 2.63
CA ASP A 187 -9.89 5.41 2.31
C ASP A 187 -8.82 6.16 1.49
N CYS A 188 -7.54 5.76 1.61
CA CYS A 188 -6.46 6.24 0.76
C CYS A 188 -6.37 5.38 -0.50
N ASN A 189 -7.37 5.47 -1.37
CA ASN A 189 -7.51 4.65 -2.57
C ASN A 189 -7.44 5.43 -3.90
N SER A 190 -7.12 6.72 -3.87
CA SER A 190 -6.94 7.52 -5.08
C SER A 190 -5.68 7.07 -5.81
N LEU A 191 -5.83 6.72 -7.09
CA LEU A 191 -4.76 6.17 -7.91
C LEU A 191 -4.08 7.22 -8.78
N CYS A 192 -2.75 7.15 -8.83
CA CYS A 192 -1.90 7.92 -9.73
C CYS A 192 -1.16 6.96 -10.68
N PRO A 193 -0.94 7.33 -11.95
CA PRO A 193 -0.29 6.46 -12.93
C PRO A 193 1.20 6.26 -12.64
N LEU A 194 1.72 5.08 -12.95
CA LEU A 194 3.15 4.78 -12.96
C LEU A 194 3.75 4.95 -14.37
N PRO A 195 5.07 5.18 -14.50
CA PRO A 195 5.72 5.33 -15.81
C PRO A 195 5.49 4.15 -16.76
N GLY A 196 5.27 4.46 -18.03
CA GLY A 196 5.04 3.45 -19.07
C GLY A 196 3.72 2.72 -18.89
N ASP A 197 3.74 1.40 -18.93
CA ASP A 197 2.60 0.50 -18.74
C ASP A 197 2.62 -0.21 -17.37
N ALA A 198 3.38 0.33 -16.40
CA ALA A 198 3.56 -0.27 -15.08
C ALA A 198 2.32 -0.23 -14.17
N GLY A 199 1.21 0.36 -14.63
CA GLY A 199 -0.07 0.43 -13.92
C GLY A 199 -0.21 1.69 -13.07
N PHE A 200 -0.78 1.53 -11.88
CA PHE A 200 -1.09 2.61 -10.96
C PHE A 200 -0.57 2.32 -9.55
N GLU A 201 -0.34 3.39 -8.78
CA GLU A 201 -0.03 3.33 -7.35
C GLU A 201 -1.01 4.19 -6.55
N ILE A 202 -1.01 4.05 -5.23
CA ILE A 202 -1.87 4.84 -4.34
C ILE A 202 -1.22 6.17 -4.00
N CYS A 203 -1.99 7.23 -4.17
CA CYS A 203 -1.60 8.62 -3.95
C CYS A 203 -2.64 9.34 -3.07
N GLY A 204 -2.89 8.79 -1.88
CA GLY A 204 -3.84 9.33 -0.90
C GLY A 204 -5.29 8.99 -1.24
N GLY A 205 -6.21 9.84 -0.81
CA GLY A 205 -7.65 9.74 -1.10
C GLY A 205 -8.30 11.13 -1.10
N VAL A 206 -9.62 11.20 -1.28
CA VAL A 206 -10.37 12.46 -1.12
C VAL A 206 -10.42 12.82 0.37
N GLU A 207 -9.88 13.97 0.77
CA GLU A 207 -9.76 14.39 2.18
C GLU A 207 -9.00 13.38 3.05
N ARG A 208 -8.01 12.73 2.43
CA ARG A 208 -7.20 11.65 3.01
C ARG A 208 -5.77 11.79 2.53
N LEU A 209 -4.88 12.13 3.45
CA LEU A 209 -3.47 12.29 3.18
C LEU A 209 -2.73 10.98 3.48
N GLY A 210 -2.11 10.39 2.45
CA GLY A 210 -1.13 9.33 2.64
C GLY A 210 0.18 9.95 3.11
N VAL A 211 0.56 9.75 4.39
CA VAL A 211 1.69 10.45 5.00
C VAL A 211 2.97 9.61 5.01
N TYR A 212 4.09 10.27 4.73
CA TYR A 212 5.43 9.70 4.70
C TYR A 212 6.38 10.53 5.56
N LYS A 213 7.28 9.88 6.29
CA LYS A 213 8.30 10.49 7.14
C LYS A 213 9.69 10.13 6.67
N PHE A 214 10.58 11.12 6.56
CA PHE A 214 11.98 10.90 6.24
C PHE A 214 12.70 10.22 7.42
N ILE A 215 13.47 9.16 7.15
CA ILE A 215 14.13 8.29 8.14
C ILE A 215 15.66 8.26 8.01
N GLY A 216 16.26 8.95 7.03
CA GLY A 216 17.73 9.10 6.91
C GLY A 216 18.40 8.01 6.10
#